data_AF-S7VH46-F1
#
_entry.id   AF-S7VH46-F1
#
_cell.length_a   1.000
_cell.length_b   1.000
_cell.length_c   1.000
_cell.angle_alpha   90.00
_cell.angle_beta   90.00
_cell.angle_gamma   90.00
#
_symmetry.space_group_name_H-M   'P 1'
#
loop_
_entity.id
_entity.type
_entity.pdbx_description
1 polymer ?
#
loop_
_entity_poly.entity_id
_entity_poly.type
_entity_poly.pdbx_seq_one_letter_code
_entity_poly.pdbx_strand_id
1 'polypeptide(L)'
;MTPPTQLTPLIAPPTGLHGAHDLRKVACGMIPHMQSVLEQSVADEVRFLVRAKMVLEITNALGVGGEWEMDVDEVPADAPEAAGSDVPVALLVFRRGGRAEDDPLNLV
;
A
#
# COMPACT_ATOMS: atom_id res chain seq x y z
N MET A 1 28.64 20.02 -35.04
CA MET A 1 27.33 19.34 -35.05
C MET A 1 27.22 18.56 -33.76
N THR A 2 26.54 19.10 -32.76
CA THR A 2 26.29 18.45 -31.46
C THR A 2 24.98 17.66 -31.57
N PRO A 3 24.91 16.40 -31.08
CA PRO A 3 23.64 15.68 -31.02
C PRO A 3 22.74 16.29 -29.94
N PRO A 4 21.41 16.29 -30.13
CA PRO A 4 20.48 16.77 -29.12
C PRO A 4 20.41 15.78 -27.96
N THR A 5 20.54 16.31 -26.73
CA THR A 5 20.29 15.61 -25.47
C THR A 5 18.87 15.03 -25.49
N GLN A 6 18.77 13.70 -25.55
CA GLN A 6 17.52 12.98 -25.33
C GLN A 6 17.14 13.19 -23.85
N LEU A 7 16.06 13.94 -23.62
CA LEU A 7 15.38 13.98 -22.34
C LEU A 7 14.76 12.61 -22.11
N THR A 8 15.43 11.76 -21.34
CA THR A 8 14.83 10.52 -20.83
C THR A 8 13.56 10.93 -20.08
N PRO A 9 12.35 10.44 -20.46
CA PRO A 9 11.20 10.67 -19.64
C PRO A 9 11.50 10.06 -18.26
N LEU A 10 11.34 10.88 -17.22
CA LEU A 10 11.33 10.42 -15.84
C LEU A 10 10.16 9.43 -15.76
N ILE A 11 10.44 8.15 -15.95
CA ILE A 11 9.48 7.07 -15.71
C ILE A 11 9.20 7.19 -14.22
N ALA A 12 8.08 7.82 -13.89
CA ALA A 12 7.51 7.73 -12.56
C ALA A 12 7.52 6.23 -12.19
N PRO A 13 7.90 5.86 -10.95
CA PRO A 13 7.82 4.46 -10.53
C PRO A 13 6.42 3.96 -10.88
N PRO A 14 6.26 2.71 -11.34
CA PRO A 14 4.97 2.24 -11.81
C PRO A 14 3.93 2.48 -10.71
N THR A 15 3.07 3.47 -10.94
CA THR A 15 1.84 3.73 -10.18
C THR A 15 0.85 2.64 -10.52
N GLY A 16 1.27 1.41 -10.27
CA GLY A 16 0.60 0.19 -10.72
C GLY A 16 0.37 -0.72 -9.53
N LEU A 17 -0.67 -1.53 -9.64
CA LEU A 17 -1.00 -2.65 -8.76
C LEU A 17 0.07 -3.76 -8.73
N HIS A 18 1.19 -3.60 -9.43
CA HIS A 18 2.27 -4.59 -9.44
C HIS A 18 2.77 -4.83 -8.02
N GLY A 19 2.66 -6.09 -7.58
CA GLY A 19 3.08 -6.51 -6.24
C GLY A 19 2.02 -6.36 -5.15
N ALA A 20 0.79 -5.92 -5.46
CA ALA A 20 -0.28 -5.88 -4.47
C ALA A 20 -0.88 -7.27 -4.22
N HIS A 21 -1.09 -7.61 -2.95
CA HIS A 21 -1.82 -8.80 -2.54
C HIS A 21 -3.32 -8.59 -2.77
N ASP A 22 -3.92 -9.34 -3.70
CA ASP A 22 -5.35 -9.23 -4.00
C ASP A 22 -6.20 -10.03 -3.00
N LEU A 23 -6.99 -9.31 -2.19
CA LEU A 23 -7.87 -9.88 -1.18
C LEU A 23 -9.36 -9.63 -1.48
N ARG A 24 -9.72 -9.16 -2.68
CA ARG A 24 -11.11 -8.81 -3.02
C ARG A 24 -12.08 -9.99 -2.94
N LYS A 25 -11.56 -11.20 -3.18
CA LYS A 25 -12.32 -12.47 -3.16
C LYS A 25 -12.27 -13.20 -1.80
N VAL A 26 -11.54 -12.67 -0.82
CA VAL A 26 -11.43 -13.31 0.49
C VAL A 26 -12.72 -13.11 1.28
N ALA A 27 -13.32 -14.22 1.72
CA ALA A 27 -14.59 -14.25 2.43
C ALA A 27 -14.44 -14.23 3.96
N CYS A 28 -13.42 -14.90 4.50
CA CYS A 28 -13.12 -14.97 5.94
C CYS A 28 -11.60 -14.93 6.17
N GLY A 29 -11.17 -14.54 7.37
CA GLY A 29 -9.75 -14.57 7.76
C GLY A 29 -8.88 -13.50 7.10
N MET A 30 -9.47 -12.45 6.52
CA MET A 30 -8.72 -11.37 5.85
C MET A 30 -7.72 -10.68 6.78
N ILE A 31 -8.15 -10.28 7.98
CA ILE A 31 -7.27 -9.61 8.96
C ILE A 31 -6.10 -10.52 9.40
N PRO A 32 -6.33 -11.78 9.86
CA PRO A 32 -5.23 -12.69 10.18
C PRO A 32 -4.27 -12.92 9.00
N HIS A 33 -4.80 -13.01 7.77
CA HIS A 33 -3.95 -13.17 6.58
C HIS A 33 -3.08 -11.94 6.35
N MET A 34 -3.65 -10.73 6.42
CA MET A 34 -2.90 -9.48 6.29
C MET A 34 -1.82 -9.35 7.36
N GLN A 35 -2.13 -9.66 8.62
CA GLN A 35 -1.16 -9.67 9.73
C GLN A 35 0.01 -10.61 9.41
N SER A 36 -0.31 -11.85 9.01
CA SER A 36 0.71 -12.85 8.69
C SER A 36 1.64 -12.41 7.55
N VAL A 37 1.10 -11.71 6.54
CA VAL A 37 1.89 -11.13 5.45
C VAL A 37 2.81 -10.01 5.97
N LEU A 38 2.28 -9.09 6.78
CA LEU A 38 3.06 -7.98 7.35
C LEU A 38 4.18 -8.49 8.27
N GLU A 39 3.91 -9.48 9.12
CA GLU A 39 4.88 -10.08 10.03
C GLU A 39 6.03 -10.81 9.32
N GLN A 40 5.74 -11.48 8.19
CA GLN A 40 6.72 -12.21 7.41
C GLN A 40 7.45 -11.35 6.38
N SER A 41 6.95 -10.16 6.11
CA SER A 41 7.50 -9.28 5.08
C SER A 41 8.80 -8.63 5.54
N VAL A 42 9.84 -8.76 4.73
CA VAL A 42 11.11 -8.01 4.88
C VAL A 42 11.12 -6.72 4.05
N ALA A 43 10.04 -6.41 3.34
CA ALA A 43 9.92 -5.19 2.57
C ALA A 43 9.60 -3.99 3.48
N ASP A 44 9.99 -2.80 3.05
CA ASP A 44 9.60 -1.54 3.72
C ASP A 44 8.17 -1.12 3.38
N GLU A 45 7.59 -1.68 2.31
CA GLU A 45 6.23 -1.39 1.86
C GLU A 45 5.51 -2.67 1.42
N VAL A 46 4.25 -2.83 1.85
CA VAL A 46 3.36 -3.92 1.45
C VAL A 46 2.03 -3.33 0.99
N ARG A 47 1.52 -3.78 -0.15
CA ARG A 47 0.30 -3.27 -0.76
C ARG A 47 -0.79 -4.34 -0.79
N PHE A 48 -2.02 -3.97 -0.48
CA PHE A 48 -3.18 -4.86 -0.53
C PHE A 48 -4.31 -4.24 -1.35
N LEU A 49 -4.85 -5.02 -2.29
CA LEU A 49 -6.06 -4.63 -3.01
C LEU A 49 -7.27 -5.25 -2.31
N VAL A 50 -8.16 -4.41 -1.80
CA VAL A 50 -9.33 -4.82 -1.02
C VAL A 50 -10.63 -4.22 -1.57
N ARG A 51 -11.77 -4.69 -1.05
CA ARG A 51 -13.06 -4.02 -1.29
C ARG A 51 -13.13 -2.77 -0.42
N ALA A 52 -13.56 -1.65 -0.99
CA ALA A 52 -13.57 -0.35 -0.30
C ALA A 52 -14.38 -0.37 1.01
N LYS A 53 -15.46 -1.15 1.09
CA LYS A 53 -16.25 -1.32 2.32
C LYS A 53 -15.49 -1.94 3.51
N MET A 54 -14.34 -2.58 3.25
CA MET A 54 -13.52 -3.24 4.28
C MET A 54 -12.49 -2.29 4.90
N VAL A 55 -12.25 -1.13 4.30
CA VAL A 55 -11.18 -0.21 4.72
C VAL A 55 -11.30 0.15 6.19
N LEU A 56 -12.50 0.54 6.65
CA LEU A 56 -12.74 0.90 8.05
C LEU A 56 -12.42 -0.24 9.03
N GLU A 57 -12.87 -1.46 8.72
CA GLU A 57 -12.60 -2.63 9.56
C GLU A 57 -11.10 -2.94 9.64
N ILE A 58 -10.40 -2.77 8.51
CA ILE A 58 -8.95 -2.97 8.43
C ILE A 58 -8.21 -1.88 9.20
N THR A 59 -8.60 -0.60 9.05
CA THR A 59 -8.03 0.51 9.83
C THR A 59 -8.19 0.26 11.33
N ASN A 60 -9.37 -0.17 11.78
CA ASN A 60 -9.62 -0.46 13.19
C ASN A 60 -8.78 -1.63 13.71
N ALA A 61 -8.48 -2.61 12.86
CA ALA A 61 -7.74 -3.80 13.26
C ALA A 61 -6.21 -3.63 13.18
N LEU A 62 -5.71 -2.88 12.20
CA LEU A 62 -4.28 -2.83 11.84
C LEU A 62 -3.68 -1.42 11.82
N GLY A 63 -4.51 -0.37 11.81
CA GLY A 63 -4.08 0.98 11.43
C GLY A 63 -3.46 1.83 12.53
N VAL A 64 -3.31 1.34 13.78
CA VAL A 64 -2.84 2.19 14.89
C VAL A 64 -1.81 1.48 15.78
N GLY A 65 -0.62 2.09 15.92
CA GLY A 65 0.33 1.82 17.00
C GLY A 65 1.32 0.66 16.80
N GLY A 66 1.42 0.11 15.59
CA GLY A 66 2.36 -0.98 15.25
C GLY A 66 3.62 -0.53 14.51
N GLU A 67 4.43 -1.50 14.05
CA GLU A 67 5.59 -1.27 13.17
C GLU A 67 5.19 -0.73 11.78
N TRP A 68 3.91 -0.88 11.41
CA TRP A 68 3.39 -0.51 10.11
C TRP A 68 2.42 0.66 10.21
N GLU A 69 2.65 1.68 9.38
CA GLU A 69 1.74 2.79 9.13
C GLU A 69 0.88 2.46 7.91
N MET A 70 -0.44 2.70 8.01
CA MET A 70 -1.39 2.37 6.97
C MET A 70 -1.92 3.64 6.28
N ASP A 71 -1.80 3.67 4.96
CA ASP A 71 -2.40 4.67 4.07
C ASP A 71 -3.40 4.01 3.10
N VAL A 72 -4.30 4.83 2.56
CA VAL A 72 -5.21 4.44 1.48
C VAL A 72 -4.82 5.23 0.23
N ASP A 73 -4.48 4.51 -0.84
CA ASP A 73 -4.04 5.10 -2.10
C ASP A 73 -5.10 4.91 -3.20
N GLU A 74 -4.99 5.68 -4.27
CA GLU A 74 -5.90 5.59 -5.41
C GLU A 74 -5.60 4.31 -6.19
N VAL A 75 -6.66 3.60 -6.59
CA VAL A 75 -6.51 2.46 -7.51
C VAL A 75 -6.27 3.05 -8.90
N PRO A 76 -5.14 2.74 -9.57
CA PRO A 76 -4.84 3.30 -10.88
C PRO A 76 -5.94 2.94 -11.89
N ALA A 77 -6.38 3.93 -12.67
CA ALA A 77 -7.50 3.78 -13.61
C ALA A 77 -7.26 2.72 -14.72
N ASP A 78 -5.99 2.42 -15.02
CA ASP A 78 -5.58 1.40 -15.99
C ASP A 78 -5.47 -0.01 -15.38
N ALA A 79 -5.82 -0.17 -14.10
CA ALA A 79 -5.90 -1.47 -13.47
C ALA A 79 -6.83 -2.40 -14.29
N PRO A 80 -6.33 -3.54 -14.83
CA PRO A 80 -7.14 -4.44 -15.66
C PRO A 80 -8.36 -5.00 -14.93
N GLU A 81 -8.46 -4.79 -13.62
CA GLU A 81 -9.51 -5.29 -12.75
C GLU A 81 -10.43 -4.19 -12.17
N ALA A 82 -10.21 -2.92 -12.51
CA ALA A 82 -11.21 -1.85 -12.32
C ALA A 82 -12.36 -2.00 -13.34
N ALA A 83 -12.08 -2.60 -14.49
CA ALA A 83 -13.04 -2.88 -15.56
C ALA A 83 -13.72 -4.24 -15.35
N GLY A 84 -14.74 -4.32 -14.50
CA GLY A 84 -15.64 -5.49 -14.52
C GLY A 84 -16.33 -5.89 -13.23
N SER A 85 -16.09 -5.19 -12.12
CA SER A 85 -16.78 -5.43 -10.85
C SER A 85 -17.46 -4.15 -10.39
N ASP A 86 -18.79 -4.17 -10.24
CA ASP A 86 -19.60 -3.05 -9.71
C ASP A 86 -19.23 -2.69 -8.24
N VAL A 87 -18.32 -3.45 -7.64
CA VAL A 87 -17.89 -3.30 -6.26
C VAL A 87 -16.68 -2.37 -6.19
N PRO A 88 -16.76 -1.23 -5.48
CA PRO A 88 -15.64 -0.32 -5.32
C PRO A 88 -14.47 -1.01 -4.61
N VAL A 89 -13.25 -0.73 -5.07
CA VAL A 89 -11.99 -1.27 -4.56
C VAL A 89 -11.12 -0.17 -3.98
N ALA A 90 -10.24 -0.53 -3.05
CA ALA A 90 -9.28 0.37 -2.44
C ALA A 90 -7.90 -0.28 -2.40
N LEU A 91 -6.85 0.51 -2.61
CA LEU A 91 -5.47 0.08 -2.42
C LEU A 91 -5.04 0.52 -1.03
N LEU A 92 -4.71 -0.45 -0.18
CA LEU A 92 -4.11 -0.18 1.12
C LEU A 92 -2.61 -0.31 1.00
N VAL A 93 -1.89 0.67 1.54
CA VAL A 93 -0.43 0.70 1.55
C VAL A 93 0.01 0.69 3.00
N PHE A 94 0.79 -0.33 3.37
CA PHE A 94 1.43 -0.42 4.67
C PHE A 94 2.90 -0.12 4.48
N ARG A 95 3.41 0.91 5.15
CA ARG A 95 4.83 1.25 5.18
C ARG A 95 5.35 0.94 6.56
N ARG A 96 6.53 0.35 6.67
CA ARG A 96 7.18 0.25 7.98
C ARG A 96 7.40 1.68 8.43
N GLY A 97 6.73 2.06 9.52
CA GLY A 97 7.06 3.27 10.22
C GLY A 97 8.50 3.08 10.67
N GLY A 98 9.44 3.72 9.96
CA GLY A 98 10.77 3.91 10.50
C GLY A 98 10.51 4.43 11.90
N ARG A 99 11.02 3.72 12.93
CA ARG A 99 10.94 4.17 14.32
C ARG A 99 11.04 5.68 14.23
N ALA A 100 10.00 6.41 14.64
CA ALA A 100 10.20 7.80 14.97
C ALA A 100 11.47 7.74 15.81
N GLU A 101 12.58 8.19 15.22
CA GLU A 101 13.85 8.12 15.90
C GLU A 101 13.53 8.73 17.24
N ASP A 102 13.97 8.05 18.29
CA ASP A 102 14.17 8.66 19.59
C ASP A 102 14.76 10.04 19.26
N ASP A 103 13.91 11.08 19.18
CA ASP A 103 14.32 12.47 19.16
C ASP A 103 14.61 12.63 20.63
N PRO A 104 15.89 12.55 21.06
CA PRO A 104 16.19 12.89 22.42
C PRO A 104 15.78 14.35 22.51
N LEU A 105 14.61 14.59 23.10
CA LEU A 105 14.10 15.91 23.41
C LEU A 105 15.29 16.77 23.77
N ASN A 106 15.59 17.72 22.89
CA ASN A 106 16.75 18.58 22.98
C ASN A 106 16.57 19.43 24.24
N LEU A 107 17.04 18.89 25.37
CA LEU A 107 16.99 19.51 26.68
C LEU A 107 18.10 20.55 26.71
N VAL A 108 17.82 21.73 26.17
CA VAL A 108 18.63 22.96 26.34
C VAL A 108 17.82 24.04 27.01
#